data_AF-A0A2T5HZU1-F1
#
_entry.id   AF-A0A2T5HZU1-F1
#
_cell.length_a   1.000
_cell.length_b   1.000
_cell.length_c   1.000
_cell.angle_alpha   90.00
_cell.angle_beta   90.00
_cell.angle_gamma   90.00
#
_symmetry.space_group_name_H-M   'P 1'
#
loop_
_entity.id
_entity.type
_entity.pdbx_description
1 polymer ?
#
loop_
_entity_poly.entity_id
_entity_poly.type
_entity_poly.pdbx_seq_one_letter_code
_entity_poly.pdbx_strand_id
1 'polypeptide(L)'
;MQRTAYKYLLVFLFGSIGLSLSSLTYAQNPEMERYQAALIELKNTQKQLMEKLTDEDKENFITSQRHWNRFKNSDCLNLGVNPLYCLESRTKERTQHLKDFLKNLSTEKST
;
A
#
# COMPACT_ATOMS: atom_id res chain seq x y z
N MET A 1 -11.27 -21.46 33.49
CA MET A 1 -9.90 -20.96 33.20
C MET A 1 -9.76 -20.55 31.73
N GLN A 2 -10.55 -19.57 31.24
CA GLN A 2 -10.51 -19.16 29.81
C GLN A 2 -10.32 -17.65 29.59
N ARG A 3 -10.48 -16.80 30.62
CA ARG A 3 -10.35 -15.34 30.49
C ARG A 3 -8.92 -14.82 30.49
N THR A 4 -7.98 -15.56 31.07
CA THR A 4 -6.56 -15.16 31.18
C THR A 4 -5.76 -15.45 29.93
N ALA A 5 -6.10 -16.49 29.15
CA ALA A 5 -5.38 -16.85 27.94
C ALA A 5 -5.44 -15.77 26.85
N TYR A 6 -6.57 -15.07 26.72
CA TYR A 6 -6.74 -14.01 25.72
C TYR A 6 -5.91 -12.74 26.02
N LYS A 7 -5.66 -12.45 27.30
CA LYS A 7 -4.84 -11.29 27.68
C LYS A 7 -3.37 -11.48 27.33
N TYR A 8 -2.84 -12.70 27.43
CA TYR A 8 -1.44 -12.99 27.07
C TYR A 8 -1.24 -13.20 25.56
N LEU A 9 -2.27 -13.68 24.85
CA LEU A 9 -2.22 -13.78 23.38
C LEU A 9 -2.16 -12.39 22.72
N LEU A 10 -2.89 -11.42 23.26
CA LEU A 10 -2.83 -10.04 22.77
C LEU A 10 -1.47 -9.39 23.05
N VAL A 11 -0.87 -9.62 24.23
CA VAL A 11 0.45 -9.04 24.56
C VAL A 11 1.57 -9.62 23.69
N PHE A 12 1.49 -10.88 23.25
CA PHE A 12 2.47 -11.47 22.33
C PHE A 12 2.38 -10.95 20.88
N LEU A 13 1.22 -10.44 20.44
CA LEU A 13 1.07 -9.81 19.12
C LEU A 13 1.61 -8.37 19.07
N PHE A 14 1.81 -7.73 20.23
CA PHE A 14 2.35 -6.37 20.35
C PHE A 14 3.79 -6.31 20.87
N GLY A 15 4.43 -7.46 21.14
CA GLY A 15 5.65 -7.55 21.95
C GLY A 15 6.96 -7.87 21.22
N SER A 16 7.03 -7.88 19.88
CA SER A 16 8.22 -8.41 19.19
C SER A 16 8.60 -7.73 17.88
N ILE A 17 8.45 -6.41 17.75
CA ILE A 17 9.12 -5.65 16.67
C ILE A 17 9.74 -4.37 17.24
N GLY A 18 10.76 -4.56 18.07
CA GLY A 18 11.90 -3.66 18.04
C GLY A 18 12.74 -4.04 16.82
N LEU A 19 12.36 -3.56 15.63
CA LEU A 19 13.20 -3.69 14.45
C LEU A 19 14.01 -2.40 14.29
N SER A 20 15.22 -2.48 14.81
CA SER A 20 16.41 -1.74 14.39
C SER A 20 16.22 -0.99 13.06
N LEU A 21 16.29 0.34 13.12
CA LEU A 21 16.73 1.16 11.99
C LEU A 21 18.18 0.78 11.69
N SER A 22 18.40 -0.37 11.05
CA SER A 22 19.61 -0.59 10.29
C SER A 22 19.48 0.36 9.11
N SER A 23 20.12 1.53 9.20
CA SER A 23 20.37 2.39 8.05
C SER A 23 21.25 1.59 7.09
N LEU A 24 20.64 0.75 6.27
CA LEU A 24 21.28 0.21 5.09
C LEU A 24 21.57 1.41 4.20
N THR A 25 22.83 1.84 4.19
CA THR A 25 23.42 2.68 3.15
C THR A 25 23.48 1.85 1.87
N TYR A 26 22.30 1.55 1.30
CA TYR A 26 22.19 1.18 -0.10
C TYR A 26 22.66 2.40 -0.88
N ALA A 27 23.58 2.22 -1.83
CA ALA A 27 23.97 3.28 -2.77
C ALA A 27 22.69 3.99 -3.25
N GLN A 28 22.53 5.27 -2.90
CA GLN A 28 21.31 6.04 -3.10
C GLN A 28 21.08 6.22 -4.60
N ASN A 29 20.37 5.28 -5.22
CA ASN A 29 19.83 5.49 -6.55
C ASN A 29 18.61 6.41 -6.38
N PRO A 30 18.66 7.68 -6.83
CA PRO A 30 17.55 8.63 -6.66
C PRO A 30 16.25 8.17 -7.32
N GLU A 31 16.32 7.31 -8.34
CA GLU A 31 15.14 6.71 -8.98
C GLU A 31 14.49 5.65 -8.08
N MET A 32 15.31 4.86 -7.38
CA MET A 32 14.82 3.89 -6.41
C MET A 32 14.17 4.59 -5.21
N GLU A 33 14.77 5.67 -4.71
CA GLU A 33 14.18 6.49 -3.63
C GLU A 33 12.82 7.08 -4.03
N ARG A 34 12.72 7.64 -5.24
CA ARG A 34 11.45 8.16 -5.76
C ARG A 34 10.38 7.07 -5.88
N TYR A 35 10.75 5.90 -6.39
CA TYR A 35 9.82 4.78 -6.47
C TYR A 35 9.39 4.29 -5.08
N GLN A 36 10.31 4.20 -4.11
CA GLN A 36 9.96 3.85 -2.72
C GLN A 36 9.01 4.87 -2.09
N ALA A 37 9.24 6.17 -2.29
CA ALA A 37 8.35 7.22 -1.82
C ALA A 37 6.94 7.06 -2.42
N ALA A 38 6.83 6.80 -3.73
CA ALA A 38 5.55 6.54 -4.38
C ALA A 38 4.84 5.30 -3.82
N LEU A 39 5.58 4.22 -3.50
CA LEU A 39 5.02 3.02 -2.87
C LEU A 39 4.51 3.27 -1.46
N ILE A 40 5.23 4.06 -0.65
CA ILE A 40 4.81 4.44 0.69
C ILE A 40 3.50 5.21 0.62
N GLU A 41 3.41 6.18 -0.29
CA GLU A 41 2.20 6.96 -0.50
C GLU A 41 1.02 6.08 -0.92
N LEU A 42 1.22 5.19 -1.90
CA LEU A 42 0.20 4.24 -2.34
C LEU A 42 -0.30 3.37 -1.16
N LYS A 43 0.62 2.82 -0.36
CA LYS A 43 0.27 1.99 0.81
C LYS A 43 -0.55 2.76 1.84
N ASN A 44 -0.19 4.02 2.09
CA ASN A 44 -0.93 4.86 3.03
C ASN A 44 -2.35 5.15 2.52
N THR A 45 -2.52 5.45 1.23
CA THR A 45 -3.85 5.64 0.63
C THR A 45 -4.67 4.33 0.65
N GLN A 46 -4.06 3.19 0.35
CA GLN A 46 -4.71 1.88 0.44
C GLN A 46 -5.21 1.60 1.85
N LYS A 47 -4.41 1.88 2.87
CA LYS A 47 -4.80 1.71 4.28
C LYS A 47 -6.04 2.54 4.61
N GLN A 48 -6.05 3.83 4.26
CA GLN A 48 -7.20 4.71 4.49
C GLN A 48 -8.46 4.23 3.76
N LEU A 49 -8.30 3.66 2.56
CA LEU A 49 -9.42 3.12 1.80
C LEU A 49 -9.98 1.86 2.47
N MET A 50 -9.12 0.93 2.86
CA MET A 50 -9.52 -0.31 3.55
C MET A 50 -10.26 -0.06 4.86
N GLU A 51 -9.96 1.04 5.56
CA GLU A 51 -10.68 1.45 6.78
C GLU A 51 -12.12 1.92 6.50
N LYS A 52 -12.44 2.32 5.26
CA LYS A 52 -13.76 2.86 4.89
C LYS A 52 -14.64 1.90 4.08
N LEU A 53 -14.04 0.89 3.44
CA LEU A 53 -14.75 -0.07 2.59
C LEU A 53 -15.55 -1.11 3.40
N THR A 54 -16.60 -1.63 2.79
CA THR A 54 -17.32 -2.83 3.28
C THR A 54 -16.45 -4.08 3.09
N ASP A 55 -16.78 -5.18 3.75
CA ASP A 55 -15.99 -6.41 3.61
C ASP A 55 -16.03 -7.00 2.19
N GLU A 56 -17.16 -6.86 1.49
CA GLU A 56 -17.27 -7.23 0.07
C GLU A 56 -16.38 -6.34 -0.81
N ASP A 57 -16.45 -5.02 -0.61
CA ASP A 57 -15.64 -4.07 -1.39
C ASP A 57 -14.14 -4.23 -1.12
N LYS A 58 -13.75 -4.64 0.10
CA LYS A 58 -12.35 -4.93 0.44
C LYS A 58 -11.79 -6.08 -0.39
N GLU A 59 -12.53 -7.18 -0.54
CA GLU A 59 -12.07 -8.33 -1.35
C GLU A 59 -11.96 -7.96 -2.83
N ASN A 60 -12.95 -7.22 -3.35
CA ASN A 60 -12.93 -6.68 -4.71
C ASN A 60 -11.72 -5.75 -4.90
N PHE A 61 -11.46 -4.88 -3.94
CA PHE A 61 -10.32 -3.97 -3.95
C PHE A 61 -8.98 -4.69 -3.92
N ILE A 62 -8.80 -5.68 -3.03
CA ILE A 62 -7.59 -6.51 -2.94
C ILE A 62 -7.33 -7.20 -4.28
N THR A 63 -8.37 -7.76 -4.90
CA THR A 63 -8.27 -8.43 -6.20
C THR A 63 -7.87 -7.45 -7.31
N SER A 64 -8.53 -6.29 -7.38
CA SER A 64 -8.19 -5.20 -8.30
C SER A 64 -6.73 -4.76 -8.13
N GLN A 65 -6.27 -4.61 -6.89
CA GLN A 65 -4.91 -4.17 -6.58
C GLN A 65 -3.85 -5.23 -6.97
N ARG A 66 -4.15 -6.52 -6.81
CA ARG A 66 -3.29 -7.62 -7.28
C ARG A 66 -3.17 -7.63 -8.80
N HIS A 67 -4.29 -7.49 -9.51
CA HIS A 67 -4.29 -7.44 -10.98
C HIS A 67 -3.52 -6.22 -11.50
N TRP A 68 -3.76 -5.05 -10.92
CA TRP A 68 -3.01 -3.84 -11.27
C TRP A 68 -1.51 -4.02 -11.05
N ASN A 69 -1.07 -4.64 -9.94
CA ASN A 69 0.35 -4.82 -9.67
C ASN A 69 1.02 -5.78 -10.67
N ARG A 70 0.33 -6.84 -11.09
CA ARG A 70 0.80 -7.75 -12.15
C ARG A 70 0.92 -7.01 -13.48
N PHE A 71 -0.12 -6.25 -13.85
CA PHE A 71 -0.14 -5.45 -15.07
C PHE A 71 1.00 -4.43 -15.08
N LYS A 72 1.13 -3.60 -14.05
CA LYS A 72 2.20 -2.61 -13.90
C LYS A 72 3.59 -3.22 -14.09
N ASN A 73 3.86 -4.34 -13.41
CA ASN A 73 5.18 -4.97 -13.50
C ASN A 73 5.46 -5.51 -14.90
N SER A 74 4.46 -6.11 -15.57
CA SER A 74 4.61 -6.57 -16.94
C SER A 74 4.80 -5.42 -17.93
N ASP A 75 4.01 -4.36 -17.80
CA ASP A 75 4.05 -3.17 -18.66
C ASP A 75 5.41 -2.47 -18.55
N CYS A 76 5.88 -2.20 -17.33
CA CYS A 76 7.14 -1.50 -17.10
C CYS A 76 8.40 -2.29 -17.45
N LEU A 77 8.31 -3.61 -17.62
CA LEU A 77 9.42 -4.42 -18.14
C LEU A 77 9.49 -4.39 -19.67
N ASN A 78 8.38 -4.11 -20.36
CA ASN A 78 8.26 -4.24 -21.81
C ASN A 78 8.26 -2.91 -22.57
N LEU A 79 8.17 -1.76 -21.89
CA LEU A 79 8.01 -0.44 -22.52
C LEU A 79 9.29 0.20 -23.07
N GLY A 80 10.47 -0.42 -22.91
CA GLY A 80 11.74 0.14 -23.41
C GLY A 80 12.19 1.45 -22.74
N VAL A 81 11.48 1.89 -21.70
CA VAL A 81 11.82 3.02 -20.83
C VAL A 81 12.53 2.52 -19.57
N ASN A 82 13.17 3.41 -18.81
CA ASN A 82 13.73 3.06 -17.50
C ASN A 82 12.62 2.42 -16.62
N PRO A 83 12.78 1.16 -16.19
CA PRO A 83 11.76 0.46 -15.42
C PRO A 83 11.36 1.19 -14.14
N LEU A 84 12.31 1.81 -13.44
CA LEU A 84 12.03 2.53 -12.18
C LEU A 84 11.17 3.78 -12.42
N TYR A 85 11.42 4.50 -13.52
CA TYR A 85 10.59 5.66 -13.89
C TYR A 85 9.16 5.24 -14.24
N CYS A 86 8.99 4.17 -15.02
CA CYS A 86 7.66 3.62 -15.31
C CYS A 86 6.94 3.17 -14.04
N LEU A 87 7.63 2.43 -13.17
CA LEU A 87 7.08 1.94 -11.91
C LEU A 87 6.65 3.10 -10.99
N GLU A 88 7.45 4.16 -10.91
CA GLU A 88 7.11 5.39 -10.20
C GLU A 88 5.84 6.04 -10.78
N SER A 89 5.82 6.30 -12.10
CA SER A 89 4.68 6.97 -12.76
C SER A 89 3.38 6.20 -12.58
N ARG A 90 3.39 4.90 -12.88
CA ARG A 90 2.21 4.03 -12.73
C ARG A 90 1.71 3.99 -11.28
N THR A 91 2.63 3.98 -10.32
CA THR A 91 2.29 4.00 -8.90
C THR A 91 1.62 5.30 -8.52
N LYS A 92 2.12 6.45 -8.99
CA LYS A 92 1.50 7.77 -8.76
C LYS A 92 0.11 7.87 -9.40
N GLU A 93 -0.07 7.40 -10.63
CA GLU A 93 -1.38 7.34 -11.30
C GLU A 93 -2.40 6.56 -10.47
N ARG A 94 -2.01 5.36 -9.98
CA ARG A 94 -2.88 4.55 -9.14
C ARG A 94 -3.19 5.23 -7.82
N THR A 95 -2.20 5.83 -7.15
CA THR A 95 -2.40 6.58 -5.91
C THR A 95 -3.42 7.69 -6.11
N GLN A 96 -3.30 8.48 -7.18
CA GLN A 96 -4.24 9.57 -7.47
C GLN A 96 -5.66 9.03 -7.67
N HIS A 97 -5.83 7.99 -8.47
CA HIS A 97 -7.12 7.34 -8.68
C HIS A 97 -7.77 6.87 -7.36
N LEU A 98 -6.97 6.29 -6.44
CA LEU A 98 -7.48 5.85 -5.14
C LEU A 98 -7.81 7.03 -4.21
N LYS A 99 -7.08 8.14 -4.27
CA LYS A 99 -7.41 9.37 -3.53
C LYS A 99 -8.73 9.96 -4.01
N ASP A 100 -8.95 10.00 -5.32
CA ASP A 100 -10.20 10.50 -5.90
C ASP A 100 -11.39 9.63 -5.47
N PHE A 101 -11.21 8.31 -5.50
CA PHE A 101 -12.20 7.38 -4.99
C PHE A 101 -12.49 7.57 -3.50
N LEU A 102 -11.45 7.74 -2.67
CA LEU A 102 -11.58 8.01 -1.23
C LEU A 102 -12.36 9.31 -0.93
N LYS A 103 -12.14 10.34 -1.75
CA LYS A 103 -12.86 11.62 -1.65
C LYS A 103 -14.35 11.42 -1.93
N ASN A 104 -14.70 10.69 -2.99
CA ASN A 104 -16.08 10.43 -3.37
C ASN A 104 -16.83 9.62 -2.30
N LEU A 105 -16.18 8.61 -1.71
CA LEU A 105 -16.74 7.86 -0.57
C LEU A 105 -17.02 8.73 0.66
N SER A 106 -16.24 9.79 0.84
CA SER A 106 -16.41 10.69 1.99
C SER A 106 -17.54 11.70 1.77
N THR A 107 -17.78 12.10 0.52
CA THR A 107 -18.91 12.99 0.16
C THR A 107 -20.25 12.28 0.21
N GLU A 108 -20.35 11.02 -0.23
CA GLU A 108 -21.60 10.26 -0.21
C GLU A 108 -22.13 9.98 1.21
N LYS A 109 -21.25 9.92 2.22
CA LYS A 109 -21.66 9.77 3.63
C LYS A 109 -22.15 11.05 4.29
N SER A 110 -22.01 12.21 3.63
CA SER A 110 -22.32 13.53 4.19
C SER A 110 -23.63 14.14 3.66
N THR A 111 -24.31 13.43 2.75
CA THR A 111 -25.63 13.77 2.17
C THR A 111 -26.66 12.73 2.56
#